data_AF-A0A229NZJ4-F1
#
_entry.id   AF-A0A229NZJ4-F1
#
_cell.length_a   1.000
_cell.length_b   1.000
_cell.length_c   1.000
_cell.angle_alpha   90.00
_cell.angle_beta   90.00
_cell.angle_gamma   90.00
#
_symmetry.space_group_name_H-M   'P 1'
#
loop_
_entity.id
_entity.type
_entity.pdbx_description
1 polymer ?
#
loop_
_entity_poly.entity_id
_entity_poly.type
_entity_poly.pdbx_seq_one_letter_code
_entity_poly.pdbx_strand_id
1 'polypeptide(L)'
;MIVQWTEAARRRFHQIKSDHYTQQETMEYKIKLIKRVEEKVVSMGMILPSREYRNTFYCIVDRYVVSYKVLDNGERYVITSFKHGAMKRNLQY
;
A
#
# COMPACT_ATOMS: atom_id res chain seq x y z
N MET A 1 -16.02 -7.84 2.44
CA MET A 1 -15.07 -6.89 1.81
C MET A 1 -13.70 -7.55 1.77
N ILE A 2 -13.07 -7.63 0.60
CA ILE A 2 -11.85 -8.43 0.39
C ILE A 2 -10.72 -7.50 -0.05
N VAL A 3 -9.60 -7.49 0.69
CA VAL A 3 -8.37 -6.80 0.28
C VAL A 3 -7.38 -7.84 -0.25
N GLN A 4 -6.92 -7.65 -1.47
CA GLN A 4 -5.98 -8.54 -2.13
C GLN A 4 -4.69 -7.80 -2.45
N TRP A 5 -3.56 -8.44 -2.20
CA TRP A 5 -2.26 -7.92 -2.56
C TRP A 5 -1.78 -8.61 -3.83
N THR A 6 -1.45 -7.81 -4.84
CA THR A 6 -0.72 -8.35 -6.00
C THR A 6 0.64 -8.89 -5.56
N GLU A 7 1.16 -9.87 -6.30
CA GLU A 7 2.48 -10.44 -6.03
C GLU A 7 3.58 -9.38 -6.02
N ALA A 8 3.49 -8.37 -6.90
CA ALA A 8 4.40 -7.24 -6.93
C ALA A 8 4.38 -6.42 -5.62
N ALA A 9 3.19 -6.08 -5.12
CA ALA A 9 3.03 -5.36 -3.85
C ALA A 9 3.51 -6.20 -2.67
N ARG A 10 3.18 -7.49 -2.66
CA ARG A 10 3.60 -8.45 -1.64
C ARG A 10 5.13 -8.55 -1.56
N ARG A 11 5.82 -8.72 -2.69
CA ARG A 11 7.29 -8.76 -2.73
C ARG A 11 7.93 -7.49 -2.14
N ARG A 12 7.41 -6.31 -2.51
CA ARG A 12 7.89 -5.03 -1.97
C ARG A 12 7.69 -4.93 -0.46
N PHE A 13 6.56 -5.40 0.04
CA PHE A 13 6.30 -5.46 1.48
C PHE A 13 7.26 -6.40 2.22
N HIS A 14 7.56 -7.57 1.65
CA HIS A 14 8.47 -8.54 2.28
C HIS A 14 9.91 -7.99 2.38
N GLN A 15 10.31 -7.13 1.45
CA GLN A 15 11.60 -6.46 1.41
C GLN A 15 11.80 -5.38 2.48
N ILE A 16 10.76 -5.01 3.24
CA ILE A 16 10.92 -4.08 4.36
C ILE A 16 11.91 -4.69 5.36
N LYS A 17 12.97 -3.94 5.65
CA LYS A 17 13.96 -4.24 6.67
C LYS A 17 14.19 -2.97 7.48
N SER A 18 14.64 -3.14 8.72
CA SER A 18 15.10 -2.04 9.56
C SER A 18 16.54 -2.32 9.95
N ASP A 19 17.39 -1.30 9.85
CA ASP A 19 18.76 -1.33 10.37
C ASP A 19 18.81 -1.00 11.87
N HIS A 20 17.68 -0.53 12.43
CA HIS A 20 17.56 -0.05 13.81
C HIS A 20 16.75 -0.97 14.72
N TYR A 21 16.03 -1.95 14.18
CA TYR A 21 15.15 -2.82 14.94
C TYR A 21 15.55 -4.28 14.78
N THR A 22 15.25 -5.09 15.80
CA THR A 22 15.41 -6.53 15.71
C THR A 22 14.48 -7.13 14.65
N GLN A 23 14.76 -8.37 14.25
CA GLN A 23 13.90 -9.10 13.31
C GLN A 23 12.48 -9.28 13.86
N GLN A 24 12.35 -9.53 15.17
CA GLN A 24 11.06 -9.70 15.83
C GLN A 24 10.25 -8.39 15.81
N GLU A 25 10.85 -7.27 16.20
CA GLU A 25 10.19 -5.96 16.14
C GLU A 25 9.80 -5.58 14.71
N THR A 26 10.65 -5.90 13.73
CA THR A 26 10.36 -5.70 12.31
C THR A 26 9.16 -6.55 11.85
N MET A 27 9.05 -7.78 12.35
CA MET A 27 7.92 -8.67 12.05
C MET A 27 6.61 -8.17 12.67
N GLU A 28 6.65 -7.73 13.93
CA GLU A 28 5.50 -7.12 14.60
C GLU A 28 5.04 -5.84 13.89
N TYR A 29 6.01 -5.01 13.46
CA TYR A 29 5.73 -3.83 12.67
C TYR A 29 5.04 -4.19 11.34
N LYS A 30 5.57 -5.18 10.61
CA LYS A 30 4.96 -5.68 9.37
C LYS A 30 3.51 -6.11 9.58
N ILE A 31 3.23 -6.90 10.61
CA ILE A 31 1.86 -7.36 10.92
C ILE A 31 0.93 -6.17 11.17
N LYS A 32 1.36 -5.18 11.97
CA LYS A 32 0.58 -3.97 12.23
C LYS A 32 0.37 -3.15 10.94
N LEU A 33 1.38 -3.07 10.09
CA LEU A 33 1.34 -2.33 8.84
C LEU A 33 0.33 -2.92 7.85
N ILE A 34 0.26 -4.25 7.72
CA ILE A 34 -0.77 -4.90 6.87
C ILE A 34 -2.17 -4.47 7.30
N LYS A 35 -2.48 -4.60 8.59
CA LYS A 35 -3.81 -4.23 9.12
C LYS A 35 -4.15 -2.78 8.84
N ARG A 36 -3.21 -1.86 9.13
CA ARG A 36 -3.39 -0.42 8.84
C ARG A 36 -3.61 -0.13 7.37
N VAL A 37 -2.90 -0.82 6.49
CA VAL A 37 -3.06 -0.66 5.04
C VAL A 37 -4.43 -1.11 4.60
N GLU A 38 -4.87 -2.29 5.04
CA GLU A 38 -6.17 -2.85 4.68
C GLU A 38 -7.31 -1.95 5.18
N GLU A 39 -7.29 -1.58 6.46
CA GLU A 39 -8.27 -0.66 7.06
C GLU A 39 -8.29 0.69 6.33
N LYS A 40 -7.12 1.25 6.01
CA LYS A 40 -7.03 2.55 5.35
C LYS A 40 -7.58 2.48 3.93
N VAL A 41 -7.21 1.47 3.15
CA VAL A 41 -7.69 1.27 1.77
C VAL A 41 -9.22 1.13 1.74
N VAL A 42 -9.76 0.34 2.67
CA VAL A 42 -11.20 0.17 2.88
C VAL A 42 -11.87 1.50 3.20
N SER A 43 -11.36 2.22 4.21
CA SER A 43 -11.93 3.51 4.65
C SER A 43 -11.86 4.61 3.59
N MET A 44 -10.79 4.59 2.78
CA MET A 44 -10.55 5.62 1.76
C MET A 44 -11.38 5.39 0.51
N GLY A 45 -11.80 4.16 0.22
CA GLY A 45 -12.68 3.88 -0.92
C GLY A 45 -12.13 4.45 -2.23
N MET A 46 -12.84 5.41 -2.80
CA MET A 46 -12.48 6.09 -4.05
C MET A 46 -12.09 7.57 -3.86
N ILE A 47 -11.76 8.00 -2.62
CA ILE A 47 -11.58 9.42 -2.27
C ILE A 47 -10.39 10.07 -3.00
N LEU A 48 -9.27 9.36 -3.16
CA LEU A 48 -8.04 9.90 -3.76
C LEU A 48 -7.68 9.18 -5.06
N PRO A 49 -8.27 9.59 -6.20
CA PRO A 49 -7.92 9.03 -7.51
C PRO A 49 -6.54 9.49 -7.96
N SER A 50 -5.83 8.61 -8.65
CA SER A 50 -4.59 8.92 -9.36
C SER A 50 -4.89 9.76 -10.59
N ARG A 51 -4.06 10.77 -10.84
CA ARG A 51 -4.11 11.58 -12.06
C ARG A 51 -3.51 10.86 -13.27
N GLU A 52 -2.55 9.98 -13.04
CA GLU A 52 -1.78 9.31 -14.09
C GLU A 52 -2.39 7.97 -14.50
N TYR A 53 -3.05 7.27 -13.57
CA TYR A 53 -3.55 5.92 -13.79
C TYR A 53 -5.07 5.86 -13.59
N ARG A 54 -5.81 5.61 -14.67
CA ARG A 54 -7.28 5.49 -14.64
C ARG A 54 -7.71 4.38 -13.69
N ASN A 55 -8.78 4.65 -12.93
CA ASN A 55 -9.37 3.74 -11.94
C ASN A 55 -8.35 3.20 -10.92
N THR A 56 -7.35 4.01 -10.60
CA THR A 56 -6.36 3.72 -9.56
C THR A 56 -6.47 4.78 -8.49
N PHE A 57 -6.45 4.37 -7.25
CA PHE A 57 -6.52 5.22 -6.08
C PHE A 57 -5.26 5.05 -5.27
N TYR A 58 -4.94 6.03 -4.42
CA TYR A 58 -3.81 5.91 -3.52
C TYR A 58 -4.11 6.43 -2.13
N CYS A 59 -3.38 5.89 -1.16
CA CYS A 59 -3.34 6.42 0.18
C CYS A 59 -1.92 6.36 0.71
N ILE A 60 -1.67 7.11 1.77
CA ILE A 60 -0.39 7.09 2.48
C ILE A 60 -0.64 6.44 3.83
N VAL A 61 0.17 5.43 4.16
CA VAL A 61 0.14 4.71 5.44
C VAL A 61 1.56 4.69 5.99
N ASP A 62 1.75 5.29 7.16
CA ASP A 62 3.06 5.61 7.71
C ASP A 62 3.95 6.32 6.66
N ARG A 63 5.02 5.68 6.22
CA ARG A 63 5.96 6.18 5.21
C ARG A 63 5.72 5.56 3.83
N TYR A 64 4.62 4.84 3.61
CA TYR A 64 4.38 4.11 2.38
C TYR A 64 3.25 4.71 1.57
N VAL A 65 3.48 4.84 0.27
CA VAL A 65 2.46 5.14 -0.72
C VAL A 65 1.90 3.80 -1.21
N VAL A 66 0.61 3.60 -0.96
CA VAL A 66 -0.14 2.42 -1.37
C VAL A 66 -1.02 2.81 -2.54
N SER A 67 -0.93 2.08 -3.65
CA SER A 67 -1.83 2.24 -4.80
C SER A 67 -2.71 1.01 -4.92
N TYR A 68 -3.99 1.23 -5.19
CA TYR A 68 -4.97 0.17 -5.25
C TYR A 68 -6.07 0.47 -6.28
N LYS A 69 -6.77 -0.57 -6.67
CA LYS A 69 -7.99 -0.48 -7.50
C LYS A 69 -9.18 -0.95 -6.68
N VAL A 70 -10.32 -0.31 -6.92
CA VAL A 70 -11.60 -0.73 -6.36
C VAL A 70 -12.36 -1.45 -7.47
N LEU A 71 -12.79 -2.67 -7.19
CA LEU A 71 -13.53 -3.55 -8.10
C LEU A 71 -14.88 -3.91 -7.47
N ASP A 72 -15.78 -4.48 -8.28
CA ASP A 72 -17.05 -5.03 -7.82
C ASP A 72 -17.84 -4.02 -6.96
N ASN A 73 -17.88 -2.75 -7.41
CA ASN A 73 -18.55 -1.64 -6.71
C ASN A 73 -18.15 -1.41 -5.24
N GLY A 74 -16.91 -1.75 -4.85
CA GLY A 74 -16.43 -1.57 -3.49
C GLY A 74 -16.45 -2.83 -2.64
N GLU A 75 -16.70 -4.00 -3.23
CA GLU A 75 -16.58 -5.27 -2.51
C GLU A 75 -15.12 -5.78 -2.45
N ARG A 76 -14.30 -5.40 -3.44
CA ARG A 76 -12.93 -5.87 -3.60
C ARG A 76 -11.93 -4.74 -3.84
N TYR A 77 -10.84 -4.77 -3.09
CA TYR A 77 -9.74 -3.82 -3.17
C TYR A 77 -8.46 -4.55 -3.53
N VAL A 78 -7.84 -4.18 -4.65
CA VAL A 78 -6.62 -4.82 -5.12
C VAL A 78 -5.45 -3.85 -4.98
N ILE A 79 -4.56 -4.12 -4.03
CA ILE A 79 -3.33 -3.36 -3.83
C ILE A 79 -2.34 -3.72 -4.94
N THR A 80 -2.17 -2.79 -5.88
CA THR A 80 -1.34 -2.94 -7.08
C THR A 80 0.10 -2.51 -6.85
N SER A 81 0.36 -1.61 -5.89
CA SER A 81 1.70 -1.12 -5.60
C SER A 81 1.84 -0.71 -4.14
N PHE A 82 3.02 -0.98 -3.60
CA PHE A 82 3.42 -0.61 -2.25
C PHE A 82 4.85 -0.06 -2.29
N LYS A 83 5.02 1.25 -2.05
CA LYS A 83 6.30 1.95 -2.21
C LYS A 83 6.63 2.79 -1.00
N HIS A 84 7.89 2.80 -0.57
CA HIS A 84 8.34 3.74 0.45
C HIS A 84 8.35 5.16 -0.12
N GLY A 85 7.84 6.15 0.62
CA GLY A 85 7.67 7.54 0.20
C GLY A 85 9.00 8.26 -0.07
N ALA A 86 10.09 7.82 0.58
CA ALA A 86 11.44 8.30 0.29
C ALA A 86 12.04 7.70 -1.00
N MET A 87 11.39 6.71 -1.61
CA MET A 87 11.83 6.18 -2.90
C MET A 87 11.54 7.27 -3.95
N LYS A 88 12.60 7.98 -4.39
CA LYS A 88 12.53 9.10 -5.34
C LYS A 88 11.49 8.80 -6.43
N ARG A 89 10.46 9.64 -6.51
CA ARG A 89 9.71 9.75 -7.76
C ARG A 89 10.67 10.41 -8.75
N ASN A 90 11.05 9.71 -9.80
CA ASN A 90 11.55 10.36 -11.01
C ASN A 90 10.37 11.12 -11.63
N LEU A 91 9.95 12.22 -11.01
CA LEU A 91 9.09 13.20 -11.66
C LEU A 91 10.01 13.93 -12.65
N GLN A 92 9.98 13.49 -13.90
CA GLN A 92 10.48 14.34 -14.99
C GLN A 92 9.45 15.46 -15.13
N TYR A 93 9.87 16.69 -14.83
CA TYR A 93 9.15 17.91 -15.17
C TYR A 93 9.38 18.23 -16.65
#